data_AF-A0A0C2CLG3-F1
#
_entry.id   AF-A0A0C2CLG3-F1
#
_cell.length_a   1.000
_cell.length_b   1.000
_cell.length_c   1.000
_cell.angle_alpha   90.00
_cell.angle_beta   90.00
_cell.angle_gamma   90.00
#
_symmetry.space_group_name_H-M   'P 1'
#
loop_
_entity.id
_entity.type
_entity.pdbx_description
1 polymer ?
#
loop_
_entity_poly.entity_id
_entity_poly.type
_entity_poly.pdbx_seq_one_letter_code
_entity_poly.pdbx_strand_id
1 'polypeptide(L)'
;MSEFMSSSPGSRCSSLQNAATCMAKQVGETCGDDALTYAFAAMNDYARMMDGRCRVDKPSVSLATGCSEQDMVAYLSCESSIDPFSFRPISIIGDGSKWDEMCTAFTSSYKPCVEKMKCRFEPVSSANMQLFDGICNRPLTLRDQKSFGKCLSDYTNTEKGQKCIAAMAEVDPMAPDAPTKMCQV
;
A
#
# COMPACT_ATOMS: atom_id res chain seq x y z
N MET A 1 37.86 -24.10 -3.23
CA MET A 1 36.68 -23.64 -3.99
C MET A 1 35.52 -23.60 -3.02
N SER A 2 34.82 -22.48 -2.87
CA SER A 2 33.70 -22.40 -1.92
C SER A 2 32.60 -23.39 -2.31
N GLU A 3 31.95 -24.02 -1.34
CA GLU A 3 30.83 -24.97 -1.56
C GLU A 3 29.73 -24.37 -2.45
N PHE A 4 29.56 -23.06 -2.35
CA PHE A 4 28.68 -22.25 -3.20
C PHE A 4 29.02 -22.39 -4.69
N MET A 5 30.29 -22.28 -5.09
CA MET A 5 30.71 -22.37 -6.49
C MET A 5 30.66 -23.80 -7.06
N SER A 6 30.69 -24.82 -6.21
CA SER A 6 30.54 -26.22 -6.61
C SER A 6 29.08 -26.69 -6.75
N SER A 7 28.10 -25.88 -6.35
CA SER A 7 26.69 -26.26 -6.36
C SER A 7 26.02 -26.01 -7.73
N SER A 8 24.83 -26.60 -7.94
CA SER A 8 24.10 -26.43 -9.20
C SER A 8 23.67 -24.97 -9.40
N PRO A 9 23.49 -24.48 -10.65
CA PRO A 9 23.06 -23.10 -10.90
C PRO A 9 21.75 -22.73 -10.18
N GLY A 10 20.78 -23.65 -10.10
CA GLY A 10 19.52 -23.44 -9.38
C GLY A 10 19.69 -23.30 -7.87
N SER A 11 20.56 -24.10 -7.25
CA SER A 11 20.84 -24.00 -5.81
C SER A 11 21.64 -22.75 -5.44
N ARG A 12 22.50 -22.27 -6.34
CA ARG A 12 23.20 -20.99 -6.14
C ARG A 12 22.24 -19.82 -6.12
N CYS A 13 21.30 -19.81 -7.06
CA CYS A 13 20.32 -18.73 -7.15
C CYS A 13 19.43 -18.65 -5.91
N SER A 14 18.92 -19.79 -5.43
CA SER A 14 18.11 -19.83 -4.21
C SER A 14 18.90 -19.43 -2.95
N SER A 15 20.17 -19.85 -2.84
CA SER A 15 21.04 -19.38 -1.75
C SER A 15 21.28 -17.86 -1.81
N LEU A 16 21.44 -17.30 -3.00
CA LEU A 16 21.60 -15.87 -3.21
C LEU A 16 20.33 -15.09 -2.81
N GLN A 17 19.15 -15.56 -3.22
CA GLN A 17 17.86 -15.01 -2.81
C GLN A 17 17.68 -15.05 -1.29
N ASN A 18 18.02 -16.18 -0.65
CA ASN A 18 17.87 -16.34 0.80
C ASN A 18 18.79 -15.39 1.58
N ALA A 19 20.04 -15.24 1.13
CA ALA A 19 20.98 -14.30 1.72
C ALA A 19 20.51 -12.85 1.56
N ALA A 20 20.06 -12.49 0.35
CA ALA A 20 19.52 -11.15 0.05
C ALA A 20 18.29 -10.83 0.91
N THR A 21 17.37 -11.79 1.05
CA THR A 21 16.16 -11.65 1.89
C THR A 21 16.51 -11.49 3.37
N CYS A 22 17.51 -12.24 3.86
CA CYS A 22 17.97 -12.18 5.24
C CYS A 22 18.52 -10.79 5.62
N MET A 23 19.32 -10.19 4.73
CA MET A 23 19.95 -8.88 4.98
C MET A 23 19.03 -7.70 4.68
N ALA A 24 18.02 -7.89 3.84
CA ALA A 24 17.20 -6.82 3.31
C ALA A 24 16.66 -5.88 4.39
N LYS A 25 16.11 -6.44 5.48
CA LYS A 25 15.49 -5.64 6.55
C LYS A 25 16.48 -4.74 7.25
N GLN A 26 17.59 -5.32 7.71
CA GLN A 26 18.62 -4.57 8.42
C GLN A 26 19.24 -3.49 7.54
N VAL A 27 19.48 -3.78 6.26
CA VAL A 27 20.04 -2.82 5.30
C VAL A 27 19.05 -1.70 5.01
N GLY A 28 17.77 -2.01 4.79
CA GLY A 28 16.73 -1.00 4.58
C GLY A 28 16.60 -0.06 5.79
N GLU A 29 16.53 -0.61 7.01
CA GLU A 29 16.40 0.18 8.24
C GLU A 29 17.64 1.00 8.59
N THR A 30 18.85 0.46 8.33
CA THR A 30 20.11 1.12 8.74
C THR A 30 20.65 2.05 7.66
N CYS A 31 20.49 1.69 6.39
CA CYS A 31 21.16 2.35 5.26
C CYS A 31 20.19 3.02 4.28
N GLY A 32 18.87 2.80 4.41
CA GLY A 32 17.84 3.39 3.56
C GLY A 32 17.50 2.58 2.30
N ASP A 33 16.37 2.94 1.68
CA ASP A 33 15.82 2.20 0.52
C ASP A 33 16.70 2.30 -0.73
N ASP A 34 17.41 3.41 -0.92
CA ASP A 34 18.36 3.59 -2.04
C ASP A 34 19.54 2.62 -1.93
N ALA A 35 20.12 2.47 -0.73
CA ALA A 35 21.23 1.56 -0.48
C ALA A 35 20.80 0.10 -0.67
N LEU A 36 19.59 -0.23 -0.23
CA LEU A 36 18.96 -1.52 -0.44
C LEU A 36 18.72 -1.79 -1.94
N THR A 37 18.19 -0.82 -2.68
CA THR A 37 17.99 -0.91 -4.14
C THR A 37 19.31 -1.15 -4.86
N TYR A 38 20.36 -0.41 -4.49
CA TYR A 38 21.71 -0.60 -5.02
C TYR A 38 22.24 -2.02 -4.73
N ALA A 39 22.07 -2.52 -3.50
CA ALA A 39 22.53 -3.86 -3.12
C ALA A 39 21.85 -4.97 -3.95
N PHE A 40 20.54 -4.86 -4.17
CA PHE A 40 19.80 -5.82 -5.01
C PHE A 40 20.16 -5.70 -6.50
N ALA A 41 20.42 -4.50 -7.01
CA ALA A 41 20.92 -4.30 -8.37
C ALA A 41 22.29 -4.99 -8.57
N ALA A 42 23.24 -4.74 -7.66
CA ALA A 42 24.56 -5.36 -7.68
C ALA A 42 24.50 -6.89 -7.56
N MET A 43 23.61 -7.42 -6.70
CA MET A 43 23.37 -8.86 -6.59
C MET A 43 22.79 -9.47 -7.88
N ASN A 44 21.91 -8.75 -8.58
CA ASN A 44 21.39 -9.19 -9.88
C ASN A 44 22.44 -9.16 -10.98
N ASP A 45 23.33 -8.17 -11.00
CA ASP A 45 24.44 -8.13 -11.96
C ASP A 45 25.38 -9.32 -11.75
N TYR A 46 25.68 -9.65 -10.49
CA TYR A 46 26.45 -10.85 -10.13
C TYR A 46 25.71 -12.15 -10.48
N ALA A 47 24.41 -12.22 -10.19
CA ALA A 47 23.57 -13.38 -10.50
C ALA A 47 23.56 -13.69 -12.01
N ARG A 48 23.44 -12.65 -12.85
CA ARG A 48 23.46 -12.78 -14.32
C ARG A 48 24.78 -13.32 -14.86
N MET A 49 25.91 -13.01 -14.21
CA MET A 49 27.21 -13.58 -14.58
C MET A 49 27.29 -15.09 -14.26
N MET A 50 26.53 -15.57 -13.28
CA MET A 50 26.49 -16.98 -12.88
C MET A 50 25.48 -17.80 -13.68
N ASP A 51 24.26 -17.28 -13.82
CA ASP A 51 23.16 -17.87 -14.56
C ASP A 51 22.25 -16.73 -15.06
N GLY A 52 22.13 -16.59 -16.38
CA GLY A 52 21.29 -15.54 -16.98
C GLY A 52 19.80 -15.63 -16.63
N ARG A 53 19.34 -16.75 -16.04
CA ARG A 53 17.97 -16.94 -15.56
C ARG A 53 17.81 -16.63 -14.08
N CYS A 54 18.89 -16.46 -13.32
CA CYS A 54 18.79 -16.12 -11.91
C CYS A 54 18.41 -14.66 -11.73
N ARG A 55 17.33 -14.43 -10.98
CA ARG A 55 16.91 -13.11 -10.50
C ARG A 55 16.80 -13.14 -8.99
N VAL A 56 17.28 -12.07 -8.39
CA VAL A 56 17.17 -11.84 -6.95
C VAL A 56 16.16 -10.72 -6.74
N ASP A 57 15.00 -11.04 -6.20
CA ASP A 57 13.90 -10.10 -6.03
C ASP A 57 14.03 -9.36 -4.70
N LYS A 58 13.99 -8.01 -4.77
CA LYS A 58 13.96 -7.12 -3.61
C LYS A 58 12.61 -7.29 -2.91
N PRO A 59 12.55 -7.69 -1.63
CA PRO A 59 11.28 -7.82 -0.93
C PRO A 59 10.76 -6.45 -0.49
N SER A 60 10.41 -5.58 -1.44
CA SER A 60 10.01 -4.18 -1.23
C SER A 60 8.84 -4.03 -0.27
N VAL A 61 7.86 -4.92 -0.36
CA VAL A 61 6.65 -4.93 0.46
C VAL A 61 6.95 -5.34 1.91
N SER A 62 7.71 -6.42 2.11
CA SER A 62 8.02 -6.90 3.48
C SER A 62 8.98 -6.00 4.23
N LEU A 63 9.73 -5.18 3.50
CA LEU A 63 10.66 -4.22 4.06
C LEU A 63 9.97 -2.96 4.56
N ALA A 64 8.94 -2.50 3.85
CA ALA A 64 8.18 -1.33 4.24
C ALA A 64 7.17 -1.62 5.36
N THR A 65 6.54 -2.81 5.37
CA THR A 65 5.40 -3.09 6.26
C THR A 65 5.54 -4.34 7.12
N GLY A 66 6.58 -5.16 6.91
CA GLY A 66 6.71 -6.47 7.57
C GLY A 66 5.79 -7.56 6.99
N CYS A 67 4.99 -7.24 5.97
CA CYS A 67 4.02 -8.15 5.35
C CYS A 67 4.53 -8.76 4.05
N SER A 68 4.08 -9.97 3.70
CA SER A 68 4.46 -10.60 2.43
C SER A 68 3.74 -9.96 1.23
N GLU A 69 4.22 -10.21 0.00
CA GLU A 69 3.50 -9.80 -1.22
C GLU A 69 2.10 -10.43 -1.31
N GLN A 70 1.93 -11.65 -0.79
CA GLN A 70 0.62 -12.31 -0.74
C GLN A 70 -0.34 -11.57 0.21
N ASP A 71 0.18 -11.03 1.32
CA ASP A 71 -0.60 -10.18 2.20
C ASP A 71 -1.01 -8.88 1.50
N MET A 72 -0.15 -8.31 0.63
CA MET A 72 -0.49 -7.10 -0.13
C MET A 72 -1.63 -7.37 -1.12
N VAL A 73 -1.57 -8.48 -1.84
CA VAL A 73 -2.65 -8.89 -2.74
C VAL A 73 -3.95 -9.10 -1.96
N ALA A 74 -3.87 -9.72 -0.78
CA ALA A 74 -5.04 -9.89 0.09
C ALA A 74 -5.59 -8.54 0.58
N TYR A 75 -4.74 -7.59 0.95
CA TYR A 75 -5.15 -6.25 1.36
C TYR A 75 -5.84 -5.49 0.21
N LEU A 76 -5.24 -5.48 -0.98
CA LEU A 76 -5.83 -4.87 -2.18
C LEU A 76 -7.17 -5.51 -2.54
N SER A 77 -7.31 -6.82 -2.31
CA SER A 77 -8.60 -7.49 -2.47
C SER A 77 -9.65 -6.98 -1.46
N CYS A 78 -9.24 -6.61 -0.23
CA CYS A 78 -10.15 -5.95 0.71
C CYS A 78 -10.53 -4.55 0.22
N GLU A 79 -9.55 -3.74 -0.20
CA GLU A 79 -9.75 -2.37 -0.71
C GLU A 79 -10.70 -2.33 -1.93
N SER A 80 -10.71 -3.37 -2.76
CA SER A 80 -11.64 -3.46 -3.91
C SER A 80 -13.13 -3.32 -3.55
N SER A 81 -13.51 -3.57 -2.29
CA SER A 81 -14.88 -3.37 -1.80
C SER A 81 -15.26 -1.90 -1.57
N ILE A 82 -14.27 -1.02 -1.40
CA ILE A 82 -14.46 0.41 -1.11
C ILE A 82 -13.93 1.32 -2.24
N ASP A 83 -13.04 0.83 -3.09
CA ASP A 83 -12.55 1.52 -4.30
C ASP A 83 -13.65 2.14 -5.17
N PRO A 84 -14.81 1.49 -5.41
CA PRO A 84 -15.86 2.05 -6.26
C PRO A 84 -16.44 3.38 -5.75
N PHE A 85 -16.30 3.68 -4.45
CA PHE A 85 -16.78 4.93 -3.88
C PHE A 85 -15.81 6.10 -4.06
N SER A 86 -14.59 5.83 -4.54
CA SER A 86 -13.56 6.82 -4.90
C SER A 86 -13.33 7.84 -3.78
N PHE A 87 -12.46 7.51 -2.84
CA PHE A 87 -12.21 8.38 -1.69
C PHE A 87 -11.63 9.73 -2.13
N ARG A 88 -12.15 10.83 -1.55
CA ARG A 88 -11.72 12.20 -1.89
C ARG A 88 -11.51 13.03 -0.63
N PRO A 89 -10.44 13.84 -0.54
CA PRO A 89 -10.12 14.58 0.68
C PRO A 89 -11.23 15.51 1.19
N ILE A 90 -12.00 16.12 0.27
CA ILE A 90 -13.01 17.13 0.61
C ILE A 90 -14.41 16.52 0.70
N SER A 91 -14.80 15.73 -0.30
CA SER A 91 -16.15 15.16 -0.38
C SER A 91 -16.27 13.79 0.27
N ILE A 92 -15.16 13.24 0.77
CA ILE A 92 -15.00 11.91 1.36
C ILE A 92 -15.21 10.79 0.33
N ILE A 93 -16.30 10.81 -0.42
CA ILE A 93 -16.56 9.92 -1.55
C ILE A 93 -16.84 10.72 -2.83
N GLY A 94 -16.70 10.07 -3.98
CA GLY A 94 -16.92 10.68 -5.29
C GLY A 94 -18.39 10.99 -5.59
N ASP A 95 -19.31 10.23 -5.01
CA ASP A 95 -20.75 10.41 -5.13
C ASP A 95 -21.40 10.37 -3.75
N GLY A 96 -21.75 11.54 -3.21
CA GLY A 96 -22.33 11.67 -1.88
C GLY A 96 -23.67 10.95 -1.70
N SER A 97 -24.36 10.55 -2.78
CA SER A 97 -25.62 9.80 -2.71
C SER A 97 -25.43 8.34 -2.34
N LYS A 98 -24.24 7.77 -2.57
CA LYS A 98 -23.91 6.36 -2.30
C LYS A 98 -23.33 6.12 -0.92
N TRP A 99 -23.55 7.04 0.01
CA TRP A 99 -22.94 6.96 1.34
C TRP A 99 -23.39 5.72 2.13
N ASP A 100 -24.69 5.44 2.11
CA ASP A 100 -25.23 4.28 2.83
C ASP A 100 -24.73 2.96 2.21
N GLU A 101 -24.56 2.92 0.89
CA GLU A 101 -23.93 1.80 0.18
C GLU A 101 -22.46 1.63 0.60
N MET A 102 -21.71 2.73 0.69
CA MET A 102 -20.32 2.72 1.16
C MET A 102 -20.20 2.19 2.58
N CYS A 103 -21.04 2.70 3.50
CA CYS A 103 -21.02 2.25 4.88
C CYS A 103 -21.46 0.78 5.05
N THR A 104 -22.36 0.32 4.19
CA THR A 104 -22.72 -1.09 4.10
C THR A 104 -21.52 -1.92 3.65
N ALA A 105 -20.86 -1.55 2.54
CA ALA A 105 -19.67 -2.23 2.02
C ALA A 105 -18.51 -2.25 3.03
N PHE A 106 -18.31 -1.14 3.75
CA PHE A 106 -17.33 -1.07 4.84
C PHE A 106 -17.61 -2.11 5.92
N THR A 107 -18.86 -2.17 6.39
CA THR A 107 -19.26 -3.03 7.51
C THR A 107 -19.34 -4.51 7.12
N SER A 108 -19.84 -4.82 5.93
CA SER A 108 -20.08 -6.20 5.49
C SER A 108 -18.86 -6.86 4.86
N SER A 109 -17.96 -6.07 4.26
CA SER A 109 -16.91 -6.59 3.38
C SER A 109 -15.53 -6.11 3.81
N TYR A 110 -15.28 -4.81 3.82
CA TYR A 110 -13.95 -4.27 4.07
C TYR A 110 -13.42 -4.58 5.48
N LYS A 111 -14.16 -4.14 6.51
CA LYS A 111 -13.80 -4.31 7.92
C LYS A 111 -13.51 -5.78 8.29
N PRO A 112 -14.42 -6.74 8.03
CA PRO A 112 -14.14 -8.14 8.36
C PRO A 112 -13.03 -8.76 7.50
N CYS A 113 -12.77 -8.23 6.29
CA CYS A 113 -11.65 -8.67 5.45
C CYS A 113 -10.30 -8.29 6.09
N VAL A 114 -10.12 -7.00 6.39
CA VAL A 114 -8.88 -6.48 7.02
C VAL A 114 -8.69 -7.07 8.43
N GLU A 115 -9.78 -7.27 9.19
CA GLU A 115 -9.69 -7.84 10.54
C GLU A 115 -9.15 -9.27 10.56
N LYS A 116 -9.46 -10.07 9.52
CA LYS A 116 -9.02 -11.46 9.36
C LYS A 116 -7.59 -11.60 8.81
N MET A 117 -6.99 -10.52 8.34
CA MET A 117 -5.63 -10.55 7.81
C MET A 117 -4.62 -10.85 8.91
N LYS A 118 -3.65 -11.72 8.58
CA LYS A 118 -2.56 -12.07 9.51
C LYS A 118 -1.55 -10.94 9.66
N CYS A 119 -1.28 -10.23 8.57
CA CYS A 119 -0.41 -9.06 8.55
C CYS A 119 -1.19 -7.86 8.02
N ARG A 120 -1.20 -6.76 8.77
CA ARG A 120 -1.87 -5.51 8.37
C ARG A 120 -0.82 -4.50 7.94
N PHE A 121 -1.15 -3.76 6.89
CA PHE A 121 -0.28 -2.73 6.33
C PHE A 121 -0.42 -1.45 7.17
N GLU A 122 0.33 -1.38 8.26
CA GLU A 122 0.30 -0.23 9.17
C GLU A 122 1.22 0.90 8.70
N PRO A 123 0.86 2.18 8.91
CA PRO A 123 -0.34 2.65 9.64
C PRO A 123 -1.63 2.73 8.77
N VAL A 124 -1.54 2.46 7.47
CA VAL A 124 -2.62 2.69 6.49
C VAL A 124 -3.88 1.91 6.83
N SER A 125 -3.74 0.63 7.19
CA SER A 125 -4.86 -0.25 7.54
C SER A 125 -5.64 0.30 8.74
N SER A 126 -4.94 0.69 9.81
CA SER A 126 -5.59 1.29 10.98
C SER A 126 -6.19 2.66 10.67
N ALA A 127 -5.52 3.49 9.87
CA ALA A 127 -6.02 4.79 9.47
C ALA A 127 -7.32 4.69 8.67
N ASN A 128 -7.37 3.82 7.65
CA ASN A 128 -8.57 3.58 6.84
C ASN A 128 -9.72 3.04 7.69
N MET A 129 -9.45 2.06 8.56
CA MET A 129 -10.45 1.52 9.49
C MET A 129 -11.05 2.58 10.40
N GLN A 130 -10.22 3.43 11.01
CA GLN A 130 -10.69 4.52 11.88
C GLN A 130 -11.45 5.60 11.11
N LEU A 131 -11.00 5.91 9.89
CA LEU A 131 -11.63 6.88 9.03
C LEU A 131 -13.04 6.43 8.64
N PHE A 132 -13.20 5.23 8.08
CA PHE A 132 -14.50 4.71 7.67
C PHE A 132 -15.43 4.49 8.86
N ASP A 133 -14.91 4.01 10.00
CA ASP A 133 -15.71 3.91 11.22
C ASP A 133 -16.20 5.29 11.69
N GLY A 134 -15.32 6.30 11.68
CA GLY A 134 -15.65 7.67 12.01
C GLY A 134 -16.66 8.31 11.06
N ILE A 135 -16.62 7.93 9.78
CA ILE A 135 -17.51 8.43 8.74
C ILE A 135 -18.90 7.79 8.82
N CYS A 136 -18.95 6.48 9.08
CA CYS A 136 -20.19 5.70 9.04
C CYS A 136 -20.92 5.65 10.38
N ASN A 137 -20.21 5.75 11.52
CA ASN A 137 -20.80 5.53 12.84
C ASN A 137 -20.92 6.80 13.69
N ARG A 138 -20.30 7.93 13.32
CA ARG A 138 -20.42 9.17 14.10
C ARG A 138 -21.69 9.96 13.70
N PRO A 139 -22.58 10.29 14.66
CA PRO A 139 -23.82 11.02 14.36
C PRO A 139 -23.62 12.39 13.69
N LEU A 140 -22.54 13.10 14.06
CA LEU A 140 -22.21 14.40 13.46
C LEU A 140 -21.87 14.25 11.98
N THR A 141 -21.03 13.27 11.63
CA THR A 141 -20.64 13.03 10.23
C THR A 141 -21.83 12.61 9.40
N LEU A 142 -22.73 11.78 9.93
CA LEU A 142 -23.96 11.37 9.25
C LEU A 142 -24.92 12.56 9.00
N ARG A 143 -25.05 13.48 9.96
CA ARG A 143 -25.87 14.69 9.79
C ARG A 143 -25.27 15.62 8.73
N ASP A 144 -23.97 15.86 8.84
CA ASP A 144 -23.26 16.82 7.98
C ASP A 144 -23.10 16.28 6.56
N GLN A 145 -22.93 14.96 6.40
CA GLN A 145 -22.99 14.33 5.09
C GLN A 145 -24.34 14.53 4.42
N LYS A 146 -25.46 14.30 5.12
CA LYS A 146 -26.80 14.51 4.55
C LYS A 146 -27.01 15.97 4.12
N SER A 147 -26.37 16.89 4.83
CA SER A 147 -26.51 18.33 4.61
C SER A 147 -25.58 18.87 3.53
N PHE A 148 -24.36 18.34 3.41
CA PHE A 148 -23.27 18.94 2.61
C PHE A 148 -22.64 17.99 1.59
N GLY A 149 -22.77 16.67 1.77
CA GLY A 149 -22.05 15.66 0.98
C GLY A 149 -22.31 15.76 -0.52
N LYS A 150 -23.54 16.07 -0.93
CA LYS A 150 -23.88 16.29 -2.35
C LYS A 150 -23.17 17.52 -2.92
N CYS A 151 -23.23 18.66 -2.23
CA CYS A 151 -22.57 19.89 -2.68
C CYS A 151 -21.05 19.69 -2.82
N LEU A 152 -20.42 19.05 -1.83
CA LEU A 152 -18.98 18.79 -1.84
C LEU A 152 -18.58 17.81 -2.95
N SER A 153 -19.34 16.73 -3.17
CA SER A 153 -19.07 15.78 -4.25
C SER A 153 -19.29 16.40 -5.63
N ASP A 154 -20.37 17.18 -5.82
CA ASP A 154 -20.62 17.91 -7.06
C ASP A 154 -19.46 18.89 -7.37
N TYR A 155 -18.95 19.61 -6.37
CA TYR A 155 -17.78 20.48 -6.53
C TYR A 155 -16.50 19.71 -6.88
N THR A 156 -16.19 18.62 -6.16
CA THR A 156 -14.97 17.84 -6.45
C THR A 156 -15.05 17.15 -7.81
N ASN A 157 -16.23 16.98 -8.40
CA ASN A 157 -16.41 16.50 -9.77
C ASN A 157 -16.21 17.59 -10.85
N THR A 158 -16.11 18.87 -10.48
CA THR A 158 -15.77 19.93 -11.43
C THR A 158 -14.29 19.93 -11.79
N GLU A 159 -13.92 20.51 -12.93
CA GLU A 159 -12.52 20.66 -13.35
C GLU A 159 -11.69 21.42 -12.30
N LYS A 160 -12.26 22.46 -11.68
CA LYS A 160 -11.59 23.23 -10.61
C LYS A 160 -11.36 22.39 -9.36
N GLY A 161 -12.38 21.63 -8.94
CA GLY A 161 -12.27 20.72 -7.80
C GLY A 161 -11.23 19.63 -8.01
N GLN A 162 -11.21 19.01 -9.20
CA GLN A 162 -10.21 18.01 -9.58
C GLN A 162 -8.79 18.59 -9.56
N LYS A 163 -8.58 19.79 -10.11
CA LYS A 163 -7.29 20.49 -10.04
C LYS A 163 -6.83 20.74 -8.61
N CYS A 164 -7.74 21.03 -7.68
CA CYS A 164 -7.40 21.23 -6.26
C CYS A 164 -6.97 19.96 -5.53
N ILE A 165 -7.48 18.79 -5.92
CA ILE A 165 -7.20 17.52 -5.23
C ILE A 165 -6.16 16.65 -5.94
N ALA A 166 -5.71 17.06 -7.14
CA ALA A 166 -4.82 16.27 -8.00
C ALA A 166 -3.53 15.85 -7.28
N ALA A 167 -2.86 16.79 -6.60
CA ALA A 167 -1.59 16.51 -5.96
C ALA A 167 -1.71 15.52 -4.76
N MET A 168 -2.89 15.42 -4.14
CA MET A 168 -3.15 14.37 -3.15
C MET A 168 -3.46 13.01 -3.79
N ALA A 169 -4.05 12.99 -4.98
CA ALA A 169 -4.33 11.75 -5.73
C ALA A 169 -3.05 11.10 -6.28
N GLU A 170 -1.95 11.85 -6.37
CA GLU A 170 -0.64 11.36 -6.83
C GLU A 170 0.19 10.71 -5.72
N VAL A 171 -0.22 10.81 -4.46
CA VAL A 171 0.49 10.19 -3.34
C VAL A 171 0.08 8.72 -3.22
N ASP A 172 1.03 7.81 -3.42
CA ASP A 172 0.86 6.41 -3.09
C ASP A 172 0.86 6.24 -1.56
N PRO A 173 -0.28 5.89 -0.92
CA PRO A 173 -0.37 5.78 0.53
C PRO A 173 0.46 4.61 1.10
N MET A 174 0.88 3.66 0.25
CA MET A 174 1.72 2.53 0.65
C MET A 174 3.23 2.82 0.54
N ALA A 175 3.60 3.97 -0.04
CA ALA A 175 4.99 4.37 -0.13
C ALA A 175 5.54 4.75 1.26
N PRO A 176 6.80 4.40 1.58
CA PRO A 176 7.40 4.71 2.88
C PRO A 176 7.53 6.21 3.15
N ASP A 177 7.55 7.05 2.12
CA ASP A 177 7.60 8.51 2.21
C ASP A 177 6.22 9.18 2.13
N ALA A 178 5.14 8.41 2.03
CA ALA A 178 3.78 8.92 1.91
C ALA A 178 3.39 9.91 3.03
N PRO A 179 3.67 9.65 4.32
CA PRO A 179 3.30 10.59 5.39
C PRO A 179 3.96 11.96 5.22
N THR A 180 5.21 11.98 4.77
CA THR A 180 5.97 13.20 4.52
C THR A 180 5.43 13.94 3.30
N LYS A 181 5.18 13.23 2.20
CA LYS A 181 4.62 13.81 0.98
C LYS A 181 3.22 14.36 1.17
N MET A 182 2.33 13.66 1.89
CA MET A 182 0.97 14.13 2.19
C MET A 182 0.93 15.49 2.89
N CYS A 183 1.97 15.84 3.66
CA CYS A 183 2.03 17.10 4.42
C CYS A 183 2.84 18.20 3.71
N GLN A 184 3.43 17.91 2.55
CA GLN A 184 4.22 18.85 1.75
C GLN A 184 3.46 19.40 0.53
N VAL A 185 2.24 18.91 0.30
CA VAL A 185 1.34 19.32 -0.78
C VAL A 185 0.63 20.63 -0.47
#